data_AF-A0A521FZS8-F1
#
_entry.id   AF-A0A521FZS8-F1
#
_cell.length_a   1.000
_cell.length_b   1.000
_cell.length_c   1.000
_cell.angle_alpha   90.00
_cell.angle_beta   90.00
_cell.angle_gamma   90.00
#
_symmetry.space_group_name_H-M   'P 1'
#
loop_
_entity.id
_entity.type
_entity.pdbx_description
1 polymer ?
#
loop_
_entity_poly.entity_id
_entity_poly.type
_entity_poly.pdbx_seq_one_letter_code
_entity_poly.pdbx_strand_id
1 'polypeptide(L)'
;MQKSYSRLGIFILAGVGACLAADPAAAYDVYYGHLHNHSNVSDGTGTPAQAYAYARDTAGLDFFALADHAEQVSSTEWSTIQSTADSYNSDGSFVALAGFEWSHSTYGHVTVIGTSDYCASTSTATDTFPELVTWLNSRSGVAFFNHPGRQDSTGQEFSHFATTPSDKFVGMELFNKADDFDTYYYNDGYYTNDGSKSFFDEAISRGWDIGAAGGDDNHTATWGTDTDYRLAVLATAKTRAAIMEALNARRMFSTLDKNLTLSFTLSSAEMGSVLDPGTHALRIEANDGNNEVFSTVQLIKNGAVAQTWNPNQAHPVITGSVTAAEGDYYYVKVTQQDGDEAISSPISMTGEAGGSSTTVSARVAAGSDDAEQRQTGGTVYTNSSDLELVYDSTTTGNQYVGMRFTNLGIPQGATITNAYIQFTVDETNSGTTTLTIKGQAADNAATFTTASNNISSRPTTTASVTWAPVAWSTVGQAGAGQQTPDLRDIVQEIVNRSGWSANNGMAIIITGTGERTAEAYEGSASQAAQLVVTYE
;
A
#
# COMPACT_ATOMS: atom_id res chain seq x y z
N MET A 1 -65.15 -39.50 -27.42
CA MET A 1 -65.29 -38.38 -28.38
C MET A 1 -65.39 -37.11 -27.56
N GLN A 2 -64.31 -36.48 -27.09
CA GLN A 2 -63.16 -35.84 -27.74
C GLN A 2 -63.52 -34.57 -28.53
N LYS A 3 -63.08 -33.41 -28.00
CA LYS A 3 -62.44 -32.23 -28.63
C LYS A 3 -62.46 -31.09 -27.59
N SER A 4 -61.40 -30.84 -26.82
CA SER A 4 -60.10 -30.21 -27.14
C SER A 4 -60.23 -28.83 -27.77
N TYR A 5 -59.78 -27.78 -27.04
CA TYR A 5 -58.89 -26.74 -27.57
C TYR A 5 -57.93 -26.26 -26.47
N SER A 6 -56.69 -26.07 -26.91
CA SER A 6 -55.42 -25.95 -26.19
C SER A 6 -55.21 -24.63 -25.45
N ARG A 7 -54.64 -24.71 -24.23
CA ARG A 7 -53.98 -23.58 -23.56
C ARG A 7 -52.52 -23.52 -24.01
N LEU A 8 -52.12 -22.40 -24.62
CA LEU A 8 -50.73 -22.05 -24.86
C LEU A 8 -50.26 -21.25 -23.63
N GLY A 9 -49.41 -21.85 -22.80
CA GLY A 9 -48.74 -21.17 -21.70
C GLY A 9 -47.55 -20.37 -22.23
N ILE A 10 -47.61 -19.04 -22.13
CA ILE A 10 -46.46 -18.16 -22.32
C ILE A 10 -45.64 -18.22 -21.03
N PHE A 11 -44.44 -18.79 -21.12
CA PHE A 11 -43.42 -18.65 -20.08
C PHE A 11 -42.86 -17.22 -20.15
N ILE A 12 -43.15 -16.41 -19.14
CA ILE A 12 -42.42 -15.19 -18.87
C ILE A 12 -41.11 -15.61 -18.20
N LEU A 13 -39.99 -15.46 -18.90
CA LEU A 13 -38.67 -15.50 -18.29
C LEU A 13 -38.56 -14.28 -17.35
N ALA A 14 -38.62 -14.52 -16.04
CA ALA A 14 -38.19 -13.54 -15.06
C ALA A 14 -36.66 -13.44 -15.15
N GLY A 15 -36.18 -12.42 -15.86
CA GLY A 15 -34.79 -12.00 -15.76
C GLY A 15 -34.54 -11.50 -14.35
N VAL A 16 -33.83 -12.30 -13.55
CA VAL A 16 -33.23 -11.83 -12.30
C VAL A 16 -32.10 -10.90 -12.73
N GLY A 17 -32.42 -9.62 -12.89
CA GLY A 17 -31.40 -8.58 -12.87
C GLY A 17 -30.79 -8.62 -11.48
N ALA A 18 -29.61 -9.21 -11.36
CA ALA A 18 -28.77 -9.01 -10.21
C ALA A 18 -28.47 -7.51 -10.17
N CYS A 19 -29.23 -6.78 -9.36
CA CYS A 19 -28.80 -5.52 -8.81
C CYS A 19 -27.49 -5.85 -8.09
N LEU A 20 -26.36 -5.47 -8.68
CA LEU A 20 -25.11 -5.35 -7.94
C LEU A 20 -25.41 -4.30 -6.87
N ALA A 21 -25.77 -4.76 -5.68
CA ALA A 21 -25.65 -3.95 -4.50
C ALA A 21 -24.16 -3.56 -4.46
N ALA A 22 -23.89 -2.28 -4.67
CA ALA A 22 -22.62 -1.72 -4.27
C ALA A 22 -22.36 -2.19 -2.83
N ASP A 23 -21.18 -2.74 -2.58
CA ASP A 23 -20.72 -2.91 -1.20
C ASP A 23 -20.92 -1.56 -0.50
N PRO A 24 -21.55 -1.50 0.69
CA PRO A 24 -21.59 -0.24 1.40
C PRO A 24 -20.14 0.13 1.71
N ALA A 25 -19.64 1.18 1.07
CA ALA A 25 -18.40 1.84 1.47
C ALA A 25 -18.42 1.94 3.01
N ALA A 26 -17.34 1.52 3.67
CA ALA A 26 -17.26 1.60 5.11
C ALA A 26 -17.63 3.03 5.55
N ALA A 27 -18.63 3.16 6.42
CA ALA A 27 -19.00 4.48 6.92
C ALA A 27 -17.85 4.99 7.80
N TYR A 28 -17.18 6.05 7.38
CA TYR A 28 -16.14 6.72 8.15
C TYR A 28 -16.74 7.89 8.95
N ASP A 29 -16.24 8.07 10.17
CA ASP A 29 -16.44 9.30 10.94
C ASP A 29 -15.23 10.23 10.71
N VAL A 30 -15.45 11.53 10.86
CA VAL A 30 -14.38 12.53 10.81
C VAL A 30 -13.87 12.81 12.22
N TYR A 31 -12.56 12.69 12.41
CA TYR A 31 -11.85 12.99 13.64
C TYR A 31 -10.83 14.10 13.41
N TYR A 32 -10.66 15.01 14.36
CA TYR A 32 -9.81 16.19 14.23
C TYR A 32 -8.64 16.17 15.20
N GLY A 33 -7.45 16.56 14.73
CA GLY A 33 -6.26 16.52 15.56
C GLY A 33 -5.06 17.22 14.95
N HIS A 34 -3.92 17.09 15.64
CA HIS A 34 -2.62 17.63 15.22
C HIS A 34 -1.51 16.61 15.53
N LEU A 35 -0.56 16.46 14.61
CA LEU A 35 0.54 15.47 14.74
C LEU A 35 1.92 16.09 14.92
N HIS A 36 2.06 17.40 14.70
CA HIS A 36 3.31 18.13 14.77
C HIS A 36 3.21 19.19 15.87
N ASN A 37 3.80 18.91 17.03
CA ASN A 37 3.73 19.75 18.22
C ASN A 37 4.94 19.52 19.12
N HIS A 38 5.36 20.56 19.83
CA HIS A 38 6.55 20.51 20.68
C HIS A 38 6.21 20.69 22.15
N SER A 39 7.10 20.21 23.00
CA SER A 39 7.05 20.33 24.45
C SER A 39 8.39 20.81 25.00
N ASN A 40 8.51 20.90 26.32
CA ASN A 40 9.75 21.28 26.99
C ASN A 40 10.86 20.22 26.91
N VAL A 41 10.63 19.11 26.19
CA VAL A 41 11.66 18.12 25.89
C VAL A 41 12.60 18.63 24.80
N SER A 42 12.08 19.40 23.84
CA SER A 42 12.88 20.15 22.87
C SER A 42 12.83 21.65 23.16
N ASP A 43 12.27 22.46 22.26
CA ASP A 43 12.24 23.91 22.36
C ASP A 43 10.83 24.51 22.57
N GLY A 44 9.84 23.65 22.81
CA GLY A 44 8.50 24.04 23.21
C GLY A 44 8.37 24.36 24.70
N THR A 45 7.19 24.83 25.09
CA THR A 45 6.83 25.11 26.48
C THR A 45 5.92 24.03 27.05
N GLY A 46 6.05 23.73 28.34
CA GLY A 46 5.19 22.80 29.06
C GLY A 46 5.57 21.32 28.86
N THR A 47 5.17 20.48 29.81
CA THR A 47 5.56 19.06 29.83
C THR A 47 4.72 18.22 28.86
N PRO A 48 5.22 17.03 28.44
CA PRO A 48 4.41 16.11 27.64
C PRO A 48 3.03 15.81 28.22
N ALA A 49 2.93 15.63 29.54
CA ALA A 49 1.67 15.39 30.22
C ALA A 49 0.71 16.58 30.12
N GLN A 50 1.23 17.81 30.19
CA GLN A 50 0.43 19.02 29.98
C GLN A 50 -0.07 19.12 28.54
N ALA A 51 0.76 18.75 27.56
CA ALA A 51 0.38 18.76 26.15
C ALA A 51 -0.80 17.84 25.85
N TYR A 52 -0.70 16.55 26.19
CA TYR A 52 -1.81 15.60 25.97
C TYR A 52 -3.06 15.96 26.77
N ALA A 53 -2.91 16.44 28.01
CA ALA A 53 -4.05 16.90 28.81
C ALA A 53 -4.73 18.11 28.16
N TYR A 54 -3.96 19.10 27.70
CA TYR A 54 -4.49 20.32 27.09
C TYR A 54 -5.20 20.01 25.77
N ALA A 55 -4.56 19.24 24.90
CA ALA A 55 -5.14 18.82 23.61
C ALA A 55 -6.48 18.10 23.80
N ARG A 56 -6.57 17.20 24.80
CA ARG A 56 -7.79 16.45 25.11
C ARG A 56 -8.86 17.30 25.79
N ASP A 57 -8.49 17.95 26.89
CA ASP A 57 -9.45 18.51 27.85
C ASP A 57 -9.79 19.98 27.57
N THR A 58 -8.88 20.72 26.93
CA THR A 58 -9.06 22.13 26.61
C THR A 58 -9.38 22.34 25.13
N ALA A 59 -8.55 21.79 24.24
CA ALA A 59 -8.73 21.95 22.80
C ALA A 59 -9.84 21.05 22.22
N GLY A 60 -10.15 19.94 22.91
CA GLY A 60 -11.16 18.99 22.47
C GLY A 60 -10.79 18.23 21.20
N LEU A 61 -9.48 18.04 20.94
CA LEU A 61 -9.01 17.25 19.80
C LEU A 61 -9.38 15.77 19.98
N ASP A 62 -9.67 15.08 18.89
CA ASP A 62 -9.92 13.64 18.87
C ASP A 62 -8.62 12.83 18.92
N PHE A 63 -7.58 13.34 18.27
CA PHE A 63 -6.24 12.77 18.31
C PHE A 63 -5.16 13.84 18.41
N PHE A 64 -4.02 13.49 18.99
CA PHE A 64 -2.89 14.39 19.17
C PHE A 64 -1.57 13.62 19.26
N ALA A 65 -0.50 14.18 18.71
CA ALA A 65 0.86 13.71 18.92
C ALA A 65 1.81 14.86 19.28
N LEU A 66 2.73 14.56 20.19
CA LEU A 66 4.00 15.30 20.27
C LEU A 66 4.96 14.77 19.21
N ALA A 67 5.75 15.69 18.68
CA ALA A 67 6.81 15.49 17.70
C ALA A 67 8.00 16.40 18.02
N ASP A 68 8.48 16.38 19.27
CA ASP A 68 9.67 17.13 19.69
C ASP A 68 10.87 16.88 18.76
N HIS A 69 11.70 17.91 18.53
CA HIS A 69 12.91 17.82 17.70
C HIS A 69 13.83 16.68 18.15
N ALA A 70 13.99 15.66 17.31
CA ALA A 70 14.73 14.45 17.65
C ALA A 70 16.20 14.71 18.02
N GLU A 71 16.79 15.77 17.47
CA GLU A 71 18.17 16.20 17.71
C GLU A 71 18.39 16.73 19.14
N GLN A 72 17.31 17.04 19.85
CA GLN A 72 17.32 17.58 21.22
C GLN A 72 16.81 16.55 22.25
N VAL A 73 16.29 15.41 21.80
CA VAL A 73 15.66 14.39 22.64
C VAL A 73 16.67 13.30 23.02
N SER A 74 16.80 12.98 24.31
CA SER A 74 17.54 11.78 24.75
C SER A 74 16.69 10.51 24.65
N SER A 75 17.32 9.33 24.68
CA SER A 75 16.59 8.04 24.69
C SER A 75 15.62 7.88 25.87
N THR A 76 15.95 8.47 27.02
CA THR A 76 15.10 8.47 28.21
C THR A 76 13.88 9.38 28.03
N GLU A 77 14.08 10.54 27.42
CA GLU A 77 13.00 11.48 27.10
C GLU A 77 12.09 10.94 26.00
N TRP A 78 12.63 10.30 24.97
CA TRP A 78 11.86 9.56 23.97
C TRP A 78 10.92 8.53 24.61
N SER A 79 11.48 7.71 25.52
CA SER A 79 10.69 6.72 26.28
C SER A 79 9.63 7.39 27.15
N THR A 80 9.90 8.60 27.65
CA THR A 80 8.96 9.40 28.44
C THR A 80 7.81 9.93 27.57
N ILE A 81 8.10 10.42 26.37
CA ILE A 81 7.07 10.86 25.40
C ILE A 81 6.15 9.67 25.05
N GLN A 82 6.71 8.52 24.68
CA GLN A 82 5.94 7.31 24.34
C GLN A 82 5.05 6.85 25.51
N SER A 83 5.63 6.68 26.71
CA SER A 83 4.86 6.23 27.87
C SER A 83 3.82 7.25 28.35
N THR A 84 4.08 8.55 28.16
CA THR A 84 3.08 9.58 28.43
C THR A 84 1.91 9.48 27.45
N ALA A 85 2.18 9.38 26.14
CA ALA A 85 1.13 9.17 25.14
C ALA A 85 0.28 7.94 25.48
N ASP A 86 0.91 6.82 25.84
CA ASP A 86 0.22 5.59 26.26
C ASP A 86 -0.70 5.79 27.47
N SER A 87 -0.26 6.58 28.46
CA SER A 87 -1.06 6.87 29.65
C SER A 87 -2.26 7.78 29.40
N TYR A 88 -2.22 8.59 28.34
CA TYR A 88 -3.30 9.51 27.97
C TYR A 88 -4.24 8.93 26.90
N ASN A 89 -3.84 7.88 26.19
CA ASN A 89 -4.68 7.24 25.20
C ASN A 89 -5.90 6.57 25.83
N SER A 90 -7.07 6.84 25.26
CA SER A 90 -8.31 6.17 25.61
C SER A 90 -9.13 5.99 24.34
N ASP A 91 -9.01 4.81 23.73
CA ASP A 91 -9.80 4.42 22.56
C ASP A 91 -11.30 4.67 22.80
N GLY A 92 -11.96 5.27 21.82
CA GLY A 92 -13.34 5.75 21.87
C GLY A 92 -13.50 7.17 22.43
N SER A 93 -12.46 7.75 23.05
CA SER A 93 -12.51 9.09 23.69
C SER A 93 -11.45 10.04 23.13
N PHE A 94 -10.17 9.67 23.23
CA PHE A 94 -9.02 10.48 22.81
C PHE A 94 -7.86 9.58 22.39
N VAL A 95 -7.33 9.81 21.18
CA VAL A 95 -6.23 9.05 20.61
C VAL A 95 -4.91 9.81 20.78
N ALA A 96 -4.12 9.39 21.76
CA ALA A 96 -2.79 9.96 21.99
C ALA A 96 -1.76 9.15 21.21
N LEU A 97 -1.02 9.78 20.31
CA LEU A 97 0.06 9.18 19.53
C LEU A 97 1.40 9.77 19.96
N ALA A 98 2.50 9.08 19.68
CA ALA A 98 3.84 9.59 19.93
C ALA A 98 4.64 9.63 18.63
N GLY A 99 5.46 10.68 18.49
CA GLY A 99 6.33 10.88 17.36
C GLY A 99 7.47 11.84 17.68
N PHE A 100 8.28 12.13 16.66
CA PHE A 100 9.40 13.06 16.72
C PHE A 100 9.48 13.85 15.42
N GLU A 101 10.06 15.05 15.46
CA GLU A 101 10.44 15.78 14.25
C GLU A 101 11.92 15.53 13.97
N TRP A 102 12.21 14.84 12.86
CA TRP A 102 13.56 14.80 12.30
C TRP A 102 13.84 16.15 11.67
N SER A 103 14.85 16.87 12.16
CA SER A 103 15.00 18.30 11.83
C SER A 103 16.36 18.57 11.20
N HIS A 104 16.37 18.88 9.91
CA HIS A 104 17.60 19.13 9.18
C HIS A 104 17.59 20.47 8.45
N SER A 105 18.63 21.29 8.64
CA SER A 105 18.73 22.64 8.09
C SER A 105 18.85 22.71 6.55
N THR A 106 19.38 21.67 5.92
CA THR A 106 19.49 21.49 4.46
C THR A 106 18.30 20.77 3.82
N TYR A 107 17.75 19.76 4.49
CA TYR A 107 16.89 18.75 3.85
C TYR A 107 15.43 18.82 4.29
N GLY A 108 15.04 19.85 5.05
CA GLY A 108 13.69 20.00 5.58
C GLY A 108 13.49 19.25 6.89
N HIS A 109 12.27 19.35 7.42
CA HIS A 109 11.86 18.67 8.64
C HIS A 109 10.74 17.64 8.42
N VAL A 110 10.82 16.49 9.07
CA VAL A 110 9.85 15.41 8.88
C VAL A 110 9.30 14.96 10.22
N THR A 111 7.99 15.11 10.42
CA THR A 111 7.30 14.49 11.55
C THR A 111 7.12 13.01 11.30
N VAL A 112 7.56 12.17 12.24
CA VAL A 112 7.44 10.71 12.20
C VAL A 112 6.60 10.24 13.37
N ILE A 113 5.52 9.51 13.09
CA ILE A 113 4.54 9.03 14.09
C ILE A 113 4.50 7.50 14.12
N GLY A 114 4.44 6.94 15.33
CA GLY A 114 4.10 5.53 15.54
C GLY A 114 5.25 4.53 15.36
N THR A 115 6.50 4.99 15.37
CA THR A 115 7.69 4.12 15.40
C THR A 115 8.03 3.69 16.82
N SER A 116 8.66 2.51 16.96
CA SER A 116 9.14 2.02 18.26
C SER A 116 10.42 2.73 18.73
N ASP A 117 11.28 3.10 17.78
CA ASP A 117 12.53 3.84 17.97
C ASP A 117 12.46 5.20 17.24
N TYR A 118 13.47 6.05 17.47
CA TYR A 118 13.61 7.36 16.81
C TYR A 118 14.99 7.50 16.18
N CYS A 119 15.13 8.44 15.26
CA CYS A 119 16.42 8.87 14.70
C CYS A 119 16.51 10.39 14.67
N ALA A 120 17.73 10.91 14.58
CA ALA A 120 18.01 12.33 14.52
C ALA A 120 18.90 12.65 13.32
N SER A 121 18.78 13.85 12.78
CA SER A 121 19.57 14.35 11.66
C SER A 121 21.06 14.51 11.99
N THR A 122 21.44 14.48 13.27
CA THR A 122 22.83 14.52 13.74
C THR A 122 23.53 13.16 13.69
N SER A 123 22.80 12.08 13.41
CA SER A 123 23.34 10.73 13.23
C SER A 123 23.72 10.49 11.78
N THR A 124 24.95 10.04 11.52
CA THR A 124 25.45 9.74 10.17
C THR A 124 24.69 8.62 9.44
N ALA A 125 23.78 7.92 10.11
CA ALA A 125 22.92 6.91 9.49
C ALA A 125 21.61 7.50 8.93
N THR A 126 21.33 8.76 9.23
CA THR A 126 20.07 9.47 8.97
C THR A 126 20.33 10.97 8.81
N ASP A 127 21.51 11.40 8.34
CA ASP A 127 21.86 12.83 8.21
C ASP A 127 21.49 13.40 6.83
N THR A 128 20.96 12.57 5.93
CA THR A 128 20.36 13.00 4.66
C THR A 128 18.91 12.55 4.50
N PHE A 129 18.17 13.22 3.62
CA PHE A 129 16.78 12.83 3.31
C PHE A 129 16.66 11.37 2.79
N PRO A 130 17.49 10.89 1.83
CA PRO A 130 17.43 9.49 1.39
C PRO A 130 17.74 8.47 2.49
N GLU A 131 18.60 8.81 3.44
CA GLU A 131 18.91 7.95 4.58
C GLU A 131 17.77 7.91 5.60
N LEU A 132 17.12 9.04 5.87
CA LEU A 132 15.87 9.07 6.64
C LEU A 132 14.81 8.18 5.97
N VAL A 133 14.61 8.29 4.66
CA VAL A 133 13.67 7.46 3.90
C VAL A 133 14.03 5.97 4.05
N THR A 134 15.31 5.62 3.95
CA THR A 134 15.80 4.24 4.14
C THR A 134 15.52 3.74 5.56
N TRP A 135 15.74 4.59 6.57
CA TRP A 135 15.45 4.28 7.97
C TRP A 135 13.95 4.06 8.20
N LEU A 136 13.09 4.90 7.62
CA LEU A 136 11.63 4.78 7.72
C LEU A 136 11.12 3.49 7.06
N ASN A 137 11.65 3.13 5.89
CA ASN A 137 11.20 1.96 5.13
C ASN A 137 11.35 0.62 5.87
N SER A 138 12.21 0.55 6.88
CA SER A 138 12.38 -0.66 7.71
C SER A 138 11.54 -0.67 8.99
N ARG A 139 10.61 0.28 9.16
CA ARG A 139 9.85 0.49 10.40
C ARG A 139 8.35 0.55 10.13
N SER A 140 7.58 0.26 11.18
CA SER A 140 6.18 0.63 11.24
C SER A 140 6.07 2.10 11.63
N GLY A 141 5.22 2.86 10.95
CA GLY A 141 5.01 4.27 11.24
C GLY A 141 4.64 5.04 9.97
N VAL A 142 4.34 6.31 10.15
CA VAL A 142 4.05 7.24 9.05
C VAL A 142 4.87 8.51 9.22
N ALA A 143 5.13 9.18 8.11
CA ALA A 143 5.91 10.41 8.03
C ALA A 143 5.14 11.50 7.28
N PHE A 144 5.40 12.75 7.64
CA PHE A 144 4.81 13.93 7.04
C PHE A 144 5.90 14.92 6.63
N PHE A 145 5.75 15.53 5.45
CA PHE A 145 6.57 16.67 5.06
C PHE A 145 6.10 17.90 5.82
N ASN A 146 6.98 18.47 6.66
CA ASN A 146 6.63 19.63 7.47
C ASN A 146 6.98 20.93 6.73
N HIS A 147 6.12 21.95 6.91
CA HIS A 147 6.32 23.35 6.50
C HIS A 147 7.20 23.54 5.24
N PRO A 148 6.81 22.97 4.09
CA PRO A 148 7.65 22.96 2.89
C PRO A 148 8.01 24.37 2.42
N GLY A 149 9.22 24.53 1.88
CA GLY A 149 9.77 25.83 1.48
C GLY A 149 10.55 26.55 2.57
N ARG A 150 10.43 26.15 3.84
CA ARG A 150 11.06 26.85 4.97
C ARG A 150 12.57 26.60 5.06
N GLN A 151 13.04 25.40 4.69
CA GLN A 151 14.45 25.00 4.79
C GLN A 151 15.18 24.89 3.44
N ASP A 152 14.71 25.56 2.39
CA ASP A 152 15.30 25.45 1.05
C ASP A 152 16.46 26.42 0.73
N SER A 153 17.11 27.00 1.75
CA SER A 153 18.22 27.94 1.52
C SER A 153 19.41 27.37 0.72
N THR A 154 19.50 26.04 0.64
CA THR A 154 20.54 25.30 -0.09
C THR A 154 20.04 24.67 -1.40
N GLY A 155 18.76 24.78 -1.73
CA GLY A 155 18.15 24.13 -2.90
C GLY A 155 18.04 22.61 -2.76
N GLN A 156 17.89 22.11 -1.54
CA GLN A 156 17.89 20.68 -1.22
C GLN A 156 16.79 20.27 -0.22
N GLU A 157 15.83 21.14 0.10
CA GLU A 157 14.73 20.78 1.00
C GLU A 157 13.93 19.60 0.44
N PHE A 158 13.77 18.55 1.27
CA PHE A 158 13.32 17.20 0.88
C PHE A 158 13.91 16.66 -0.43
N SER A 159 15.12 17.14 -0.74
CA SER A 159 15.85 17.04 -2.00
C SER A 159 14.97 17.13 -3.24
N HIS A 160 13.93 17.97 -3.16
CA HIS A 160 12.92 18.28 -4.17
C HIS A 160 12.29 17.06 -4.83
N PHE A 161 12.09 16.06 -3.97
CA PHE A 161 11.33 14.83 -4.19
C PHE A 161 12.04 13.84 -5.12
N ALA A 162 13.20 13.36 -4.67
CA ALA A 162 14.04 12.31 -5.27
C ALA A 162 13.30 11.06 -5.79
N THR A 163 13.91 10.30 -6.73
CA THR A 163 13.23 9.39 -7.69
C THR A 163 12.54 8.14 -7.15
N THR A 164 12.70 7.82 -5.86
CA THR A 164 12.04 6.65 -5.26
C THR A 164 11.19 7.12 -4.08
N PRO A 165 9.88 7.34 -4.29
CA PRO A 165 8.93 7.61 -3.22
C PRO A 165 8.88 6.49 -2.19
N SER A 166 8.47 6.82 -0.98
CA SER A 166 8.25 5.86 0.12
C SER A 166 6.79 5.87 0.53
N ASP A 167 6.22 4.68 0.73
CA ASP A 167 4.87 4.47 1.26
C ASP A 167 4.71 4.97 2.70
N LYS A 168 5.83 5.28 3.38
CA LYS A 168 5.83 5.81 4.74
C LYS A 168 5.51 7.29 4.80
N PHE A 169 5.78 8.05 3.74
CA PHE A 169 5.34 9.45 3.69
C PHE A 169 3.89 9.47 3.26
N VAL A 170 3.01 9.87 4.17
CA VAL A 170 1.57 9.80 3.94
C VAL A 170 0.94 11.17 3.80
N GLY A 171 1.63 12.26 4.13
CA GLY A 171 1.05 13.59 3.99
C GLY A 171 2.06 14.72 3.94
N MET A 172 1.57 15.90 3.58
CA MET A 172 2.31 17.15 3.59
C MET A 172 1.49 18.23 4.27
N GLU A 173 2.14 19.03 5.12
CA GLU A 173 1.51 20.17 5.77
C GLU A 173 1.14 21.26 4.76
N LEU A 174 -0.16 21.57 4.67
CA LEU A 174 -0.69 22.68 3.88
C LEU A 174 -0.98 23.92 4.73
N PHE A 175 -0.97 23.77 6.06
CA PHE A 175 -0.87 24.86 7.03
C PHE A 175 0.14 24.46 8.10
N ASN A 176 0.78 25.45 8.71
CA ASN A 176 1.69 25.26 9.83
C ASN A 176 1.61 26.46 10.78
N LYS A 177 1.42 26.25 12.09
CA LYS A 177 1.13 27.33 13.05
C LYS A 177 -0.11 28.13 12.61
N ALA A 178 0.08 29.44 12.44
CA ALA A 178 -0.91 30.38 11.92
C ALA A 178 -0.67 30.74 10.46
N ASP A 179 0.35 30.16 9.82
CA ASP A 179 0.57 30.30 8.38
C ASP A 179 -0.34 29.28 7.66
N ASP A 180 -1.19 29.77 6.76
CA ASP A 180 -2.28 29.01 6.14
C ASP A 180 -1.95 28.58 4.69
N PHE A 181 -3.00 28.29 3.91
CA PHE A 181 -2.91 27.87 2.53
C PHE A 181 -2.21 28.90 1.62
N ASP A 182 -2.20 30.20 1.95
CA ASP A 182 -1.43 31.20 1.18
C ASP A 182 0.06 30.91 1.22
N THR A 183 0.56 30.31 2.30
CA THR A 183 1.98 30.03 2.49
C THR A 183 2.40 28.71 1.87
N TYR A 184 1.64 27.64 2.09
CA TYR A 184 2.08 26.28 1.75
C TYR A 184 1.34 25.63 0.58
N TYR A 185 0.18 26.17 0.16
CA TYR A 185 -0.61 25.61 -0.93
C TYR A 185 -0.71 26.52 -2.16
N TYR A 186 -1.05 27.80 -2.01
CA TYR A 186 -1.17 28.73 -3.13
C TYR A 186 0.18 29.23 -3.65
N ASN A 187 1.24 29.10 -2.85
CA ASN A 187 2.57 29.47 -3.27
C ASN A 187 3.13 28.52 -4.34
N ASP A 188 3.92 29.07 -5.26
CA ASP A 188 4.69 28.29 -6.22
C ASP A 188 5.74 27.45 -5.48
N GLY A 189 5.88 26.19 -5.88
CA GLY A 189 6.75 25.22 -5.25
C GLY A 189 8.23 25.48 -5.54
N TYR A 190 9.00 24.39 -5.63
CA TYR A 190 10.44 24.45 -5.85
C TYR A 190 10.81 24.63 -7.33
N TYR A 191 9.92 24.32 -8.26
CA TYR A 191 10.18 24.30 -9.70
C TYR A 191 9.43 25.39 -10.45
N THR A 192 10.19 26.18 -11.22
CA THR A 192 9.58 27.20 -12.10
C THR A 192 9.15 26.60 -13.44
N ASN A 193 8.10 27.16 -14.05
CA ASN A 193 7.55 26.81 -15.37
C ASN A 193 6.82 25.46 -15.45
N ASP A 194 6.27 24.97 -14.35
CA ASP A 194 5.46 23.75 -14.30
C ASP A 194 3.94 24.02 -14.16
N GLY A 195 3.55 25.30 -14.26
CA GLY A 195 2.18 25.75 -14.07
C GLY A 195 1.90 26.38 -12.71
N SER A 196 2.96 26.75 -11.96
CA SER A 196 2.86 27.28 -10.60
C SER A 196 2.28 26.25 -9.63
N LYS A 197 2.84 25.03 -9.69
CA LYS A 197 2.39 23.94 -8.82
C LYS A 197 2.79 24.24 -7.39
N SER A 198 1.86 23.95 -6.48
CA SER A 198 2.16 23.93 -5.05
C SER A 198 3.22 22.87 -4.73
N PHE A 199 3.89 22.98 -3.58
CA PHE A 199 4.78 21.92 -3.07
C PHE A 199 4.08 20.55 -3.04
N PHE A 200 2.79 20.55 -2.71
CA PHE A 200 1.94 19.37 -2.67
C PHE A 200 1.75 18.73 -4.05
N ASP A 201 1.41 19.55 -5.05
CA ASP A 201 1.24 19.11 -6.44
C ASP A 201 2.57 18.67 -7.07
N GLU A 202 3.68 19.32 -6.73
CA GLU A 202 5.01 18.91 -7.17
C GLU A 202 5.40 17.53 -6.63
N ALA A 203 5.17 17.26 -5.34
CA ALA A 203 5.44 15.95 -4.75
C ALA A 203 4.61 14.86 -5.43
N ILE A 204 3.30 15.07 -5.59
CA ILE A 204 2.42 14.09 -6.25
C ILE A 204 2.85 13.85 -7.70
N SER A 205 3.18 14.91 -8.44
CA SER A 205 3.66 14.79 -9.83
C SER A 205 4.96 14.00 -9.98
N ARG A 206 5.70 13.82 -8.89
CA ARG A 206 6.96 13.07 -8.79
C ARG A 206 6.78 11.67 -8.20
N GLY A 207 5.53 11.21 -8.09
CA GLY A 207 5.18 9.84 -7.71
C GLY A 207 4.93 9.63 -6.22
N TRP A 208 4.92 10.68 -5.41
CA TRP A 208 4.56 10.56 -3.99
C TRP A 208 3.05 10.40 -3.84
N ASP A 209 2.63 9.29 -3.22
CA ASP A 209 1.24 9.09 -2.81
C ASP A 209 1.08 9.69 -1.41
N ILE A 210 0.63 10.95 -1.33
CA ILE A 210 0.49 11.72 -0.09
C ILE A 210 -0.85 12.43 -0.01
N GLY A 211 -1.34 12.61 1.21
CA GLY A 211 -2.57 13.31 1.52
C GLY A 211 -2.37 14.75 1.98
N ALA A 212 -3.45 15.52 1.94
CA ALA A 212 -3.50 16.90 2.40
C ALA A 212 -3.55 16.92 3.94
N ALA A 213 -2.44 17.34 4.56
CA ALA A 213 -2.31 17.38 6.01
C ALA A 213 -2.08 18.82 6.52
N GLY A 214 -1.88 18.95 7.83
CA GLY A 214 -1.55 20.21 8.48
C GLY A 214 -0.95 19.97 9.87
N GLY A 215 -0.18 20.93 10.36
CA GLY A 215 0.51 20.86 11.64
C GLY A 215 0.35 22.13 12.45
N ASP A 216 0.22 22.01 13.76
CA ASP A 216 0.19 23.18 14.64
C ASP A 216 1.62 23.73 14.83
N ASP A 217 2.64 22.86 14.81
CA ASP A 217 4.03 23.18 15.15
C ASP A 217 4.11 24.05 16.41
N ASN A 218 3.29 23.67 17.40
CA ASN A 218 3.03 24.47 18.58
C ASN A 218 4.22 24.43 19.54
N HIS A 219 4.66 25.59 20.00
CA HIS A 219 5.76 25.74 20.97
C HIS A 219 5.32 26.49 22.25
N THR A 220 4.06 26.94 22.31
CA THR A 220 3.59 27.95 23.27
C THR A 220 2.65 27.41 24.34
N ALA A 221 2.50 26.09 24.41
CA ALA A 221 1.61 25.38 25.36
C ALA A 221 0.12 25.72 25.17
N THR A 222 -0.27 25.99 23.92
CA THR A 222 -1.64 26.31 23.46
C THR A 222 -2.13 25.30 22.43
N TRP A 223 -1.61 24.08 22.51
CA TRP A 223 -1.84 22.96 21.60
C TRP A 223 -3.32 22.81 21.18
N GLY A 224 -3.61 23.04 19.91
CA GLY A 224 -4.95 22.91 19.34
C GLY A 224 -5.89 24.11 19.53
N THR A 225 -5.41 25.23 20.09
CA THR A 225 -6.25 26.41 20.38
C THR A 225 -5.71 27.73 19.83
N ASP A 226 -4.52 27.76 19.24
CA ASP A 226 -3.98 28.98 18.62
C ASP A 226 -4.74 29.36 17.35
N THR A 227 -5.25 28.36 16.63
CA THR A 227 -6.05 28.52 15.41
C THR A 227 -7.22 27.53 15.39
N ASP A 228 -8.18 27.78 14.51
CA ASP A 228 -9.26 26.84 14.20
C ASP A 228 -8.81 25.74 13.22
N TYR A 229 -7.55 25.73 12.77
CA TYR A 229 -7.05 24.83 11.74
C TYR A 229 -6.94 23.39 12.24
N ARG A 230 -7.29 22.39 11.41
CA ARG A 230 -7.25 20.97 11.80
C ARG A 230 -6.70 20.09 10.69
N LEU A 231 -5.95 19.05 11.09
CA LEU A 231 -5.87 17.82 10.32
C LEU A 231 -7.12 17.00 10.66
N ALA A 232 -7.92 16.68 9.65
CA ALA A 232 -9.10 15.83 9.78
C ALA A 232 -8.84 14.47 9.14
N VAL A 233 -9.26 13.38 9.81
CA VAL A 233 -9.04 11.99 9.38
C VAL A 233 -10.37 11.25 9.34
N LEU A 234 -10.62 10.54 8.23
CA LEU A 234 -11.79 9.69 8.00
C LEU A 234 -11.47 8.25 8.44
N ALA A 235 -11.90 7.91 9.66
CA ALA A 235 -11.61 6.61 10.27
C ALA A 235 -12.89 5.88 10.71
N THR A 236 -12.83 4.55 10.79
CA THR A 236 -13.98 3.72 11.18
C THR A 236 -14.30 3.77 12.67
N ALA A 237 -13.37 4.28 13.47
CA ALA A 237 -13.52 4.44 14.92
C ALA A 237 -12.45 5.39 15.47
N LYS A 238 -12.72 5.99 16.63
CA LYS A 238 -11.75 6.80 17.38
C LYS A 238 -10.76 5.92 18.17
N THR A 239 -9.93 5.14 17.49
CA THR A 239 -8.90 4.29 18.13
C THR A 239 -7.55 4.52 17.49
N ARG A 240 -6.45 4.25 18.21
CA ARG A 240 -5.10 4.33 17.61
C ARG A 240 -4.99 3.54 16.32
N ALA A 241 -5.54 2.32 16.31
CA ALA A 241 -5.49 1.44 15.15
C ALA A 241 -6.22 2.04 13.94
N ALA A 242 -7.44 2.56 14.14
CA ALA A 242 -8.24 3.11 13.06
C ALA A 242 -7.71 4.47 12.57
N ILE A 243 -7.20 5.32 13.46
CA ILE A 243 -6.55 6.59 13.08
C ILE A 243 -5.27 6.31 12.30
N MET A 244 -4.39 5.43 12.78
CA MET A 244 -3.16 5.08 12.05
C MET A 244 -3.44 4.40 10.71
N GLU A 245 -4.49 3.58 10.61
CA GLU A 245 -4.90 2.97 9.34
C GLU A 245 -5.43 4.03 8.35
N ALA A 246 -6.25 4.97 8.81
CA ALA A 246 -6.73 6.08 7.99
C ALA A 246 -5.60 7.02 7.51
N LEU A 247 -4.61 7.31 8.36
CA LEU A 247 -3.39 8.02 7.95
C LEU A 247 -2.59 7.24 6.89
N ASN A 248 -2.38 5.94 7.09
CA ASN A 248 -1.71 5.06 6.12
C ASN A 248 -2.47 4.94 4.80
N ALA A 249 -3.78 5.18 4.79
CA ALA A 249 -4.63 5.19 3.61
C ALA A 249 -4.90 6.60 3.07
N ARG A 250 -4.25 7.63 3.62
CA ARG A 250 -4.42 9.04 3.22
C ARG A 250 -5.86 9.53 3.25
N ARG A 251 -6.73 8.92 4.06
CA ARG A 251 -8.13 9.33 4.20
C ARG A 251 -8.21 10.52 5.13
N MET A 252 -7.76 11.66 4.66
CA MET A 252 -7.62 12.88 5.45
C MET A 252 -7.78 14.14 4.60
N PHE A 253 -8.05 15.26 5.27
CA PHE A 253 -8.08 16.58 4.67
C PHE A 253 -7.51 17.62 5.63
N SER A 254 -7.03 18.72 5.07
CA SER A 254 -6.56 19.89 5.79
C SER A 254 -7.66 20.94 5.79
N THR A 255 -7.94 21.58 6.92
CA THR A 255 -9.03 22.58 7.05
C THR A 255 -8.60 23.75 7.92
N LEU A 256 -9.07 24.95 7.57
CA LEU A 256 -8.94 26.17 8.37
C LEU A 256 -10.10 26.33 9.38
N ASP A 257 -11.16 25.53 9.24
CA ASP A 257 -12.29 25.47 10.18
C ASP A 257 -12.19 24.23 11.09
N LYS A 258 -12.58 24.40 12.36
CA LYS A 258 -12.46 23.39 13.44
C LYS A 258 -13.44 22.21 13.37
N ASN A 259 -14.53 22.33 12.60
CA ASN A 259 -15.67 21.42 12.58
C ASN A 259 -16.25 21.18 11.17
N LEU A 260 -15.56 21.62 10.12
CA LEU A 260 -15.86 21.30 8.72
C LEU A 260 -15.59 19.82 8.45
N THR A 261 -16.57 19.14 7.85
CA THR A 261 -16.47 17.79 7.30
C THR A 261 -16.42 17.81 5.78
N LEU A 262 -15.59 16.93 5.20
CA LEU A 262 -15.45 16.76 3.76
C LEU A 262 -15.38 15.27 3.40
N SER A 263 -16.14 14.86 2.39
CA SER A 263 -16.01 13.57 1.70
C SER A 263 -15.91 13.82 0.20
N PHE A 264 -15.00 13.09 -0.45
CA PHE A 264 -14.75 13.16 -1.88
C PHE A 264 -14.50 11.75 -2.39
N THR A 265 -15.46 11.23 -3.17
CA THR A 265 -15.40 9.87 -3.70
C THR A 265 -15.42 9.82 -5.21
N LEU A 266 -14.69 8.83 -5.75
CA LEU A 266 -14.76 8.39 -7.13
C LEU A 266 -15.16 6.91 -7.17
N SER A 267 -16.33 6.59 -7.74
CA SER A 267 -16.90 5.23 -7.77
C SER A 267 -16.89 4.55 -6.40
N SER A 268 -17.31 5.29 -5.36
CA SER A 268 -17.35 4.90 -3.93
C SER A 268 -16.01 4.81 -3.19
N ALA A 269 -14.87 4.92 -3.88
CA ALA A 269 -13.57 5.02 -3.21
C ALA A 269 -13.38 6.45 -2.69
N GLU A 270 -13.06 6.58 -1.40
CA GLU A 270 -12.90 7.84 -0.67
C GLU A 270 -11.54 8.50 -0.95
N MET A 271 -11.41 9.78 -0.64
CA MET A 271 -10.15 10.54 -0.72
C MET A 271 -8.97 9.74 -0.14
N GLY A 272 -7.78 9.82 -0.76
CA GLY A 272 -6.61 9.02 -0.40
C GLY A 272 -6.54 7.66 -1.12
N SER A 273 -7.60 7.26 -1.82
CA SER A 273 -7.60 6.01 -2.59
C SER A 273 -6.80 6.10 -3.88
N VAL A 274 -6.39 4.93 -4.36
CA VAL A 274 -5.79 4.74 -5.69
C VAL A 274 -6.74 3.90 -6.53
N LEU A 275 -6.99 4.31 -7.77
CA LEU A 275 -7.92 3.69 -8.70
C LEU A 275 -7.27 3.41 -10.06
N ASP A 276 -7.85 2.47 -10.80
CA ASP A 276 -7.51 2.29 -12.22
C ASP A 276 -8.10 3.45 -13.05
N PRO A 277 -7.48 3.83 -14.18
CA PRO A 277 -8.06 4.84 -15.05
C PRO A 277 -9.39 4.37 -15.67
N GLY A 278 -10.30 5.31 -15.87
CA GLY A 278 -11.62 5.00 -16.38
C GLY A 278 -12.61 6.12 -16.14
N THR A 279 -13.89 5.80 -16.27
CA THR A 279 -14.96 6.73 -15.91
C THR A 279 -15.47 6.38 -14.53
N HIS A 280 -15.36 7.33 -13.61
CA HIS A 280 -15.75 7.17 -12.22
C HIS A 280 -16.91 8.09 -11.86
N ALA A 281 -17.83 7.59 -11.04
CA ALA A 281 -18.90 8.41 -10.49
C ALA A 281 -18.32 9.36 -9.44
N LEU A 282 -18.45 10.67 -9.67
CA LEU A 282 -17.99 11.71 -8.75
C LEU A 282 -19.07 11.99 -7.71
N ARG A 283 -18.66 12.06 -6.44
CA ARG A 283 -19.48 12.63 -5.36
C ARG A 283 -18.61 13.43 -4.38
N ILE A 284 -19.04 14.64 -4.08
CA ILE A 284 -18.41 15.54 -3.10
C ILE A 284 -19.50 15.95 -2.11
N GLU A 285 -19.21 15.80 -0.81
CA GLU A 285 -20.07 16.25 0.27
C GLU A 285 -19.26 17.11 1.23
N ALA A 286 -19.72 18.32 1.48
CA ALA A 286 -19.17 19.16 2.54
C ALA A 286 -20.28 19.57 3.50
N ASN A 287 -19.93 19.75 4.75
CA ASN A 287 -20.83 20.17 5.81
C ASN A 287 -20.02 20.86 6.90
N ASP A 288 -20.64 21.80 7.59
CA ASP A 288 -20.08 22.48 8.74
C ASP A 288 -20.97 22.31 9.97
N GLY A 289 -20.39 21.94 11.11
CA GLY A 289 -21.10 21.74 12.37
C GLY A 289 -21.91 22.94 12.88
N ASN A 290 -21.59 24.15 12.44
CA ASN A 290 -22.32 25.38 12.78
C ASN A 290 -23.30 25.84 11.65
N ASN A 291 -23.40 25.10 10.55
CA ASN A 291 -24.16 25.39 9.33
C ASN A 291 -23.68 26.61 8.51
N GLU A 292 -22.38 26.87 8.53
CA GLU A 292 -21.79 27.84 7.62
C GLU A 292 -21.99 27.47 6.15
N VAL A 293 -22.18 28.48 5.31
CA VAL A 293 -22.46 28.33 3.88
C VAL A 293 -21.16 28.18 3.09
N PHE A 294 -21.09 27.11 2.29
CA PHE A 294 -20.03 26.92 1.30
C PHE A 294 -20.29 27.80 0.07
N SER A 295 -19.40 28.77 -0.15
CA SER A 295 -19.44 29.69 -1.28
C SER A 295 -18.94 29.02 -2.56
N THR A 296 -17.88 28.22 -2.48
CA THR A 296 -17.30 27.52 -3.62
C THR A 296 -16.94 26.06 -3.31
N VAL A 297 -17.05 25.21 -4.33
CA VAL A 297 -16.49 23.86 -4.37
C VAL A 297 -15.70 23.75 -5.67
N GLN A 298 -14.45 23.31 -5.60
CA GLN A 298 -13.57 23.17 -6.75
C GLN A 298 -13.07 21.73 -6.83
N LEU A 299 -13.15 21.15 -8.02
CA LEU A 299 -12.45 19.91 -8.35
C LEU A 299 -11.14 20.29 -9.02
N ILE A 300 -10.03 19.87 -8.41
CA ILE A 300 -8.70 20.07 -8.94
C ILE A 300 -8.28 18.77 -9.64
N LYS A 301 -7.70 18.89 -10.82
CA LYS A 301 -7.08 17.81 -11.59
C LYS A 301 -5.64 18.19 -11.86
N ASN A 302 -4.69 17.34 -11.45
CA ASN A 302 -3.28 17.52 -11.73
C ASN A 302 -2.74 18.91 -11.34
N GLY A 303 -3.21 19.44 -10.20
CA GLY A 303 -2.88 20.78 -9.68
C GLY A 303 -3.58 21.96 -10.35
N ALA A 304 -4.48 21.73 -11.30
CA ALA A 304 -5.25 22.78 -11.96
C ALA A 304 -6.75 22.63 -11.70
N VAL A 305 -7.46 23.75 -11.49
CA VAL A 305 -8.91 23.74 -11.32
C VAL A 305 -9.59 23.19 -12.59
N ALA A 306 -10.18 22.00 -12.48
CA ALA A 306 -10.90 21.33 -13.56
C ALA A 306 -12.36 21.80 -13.62
N GLN A 307 -12.98 21.99 -12.45
CA GLN A 307 -14.37 22.43 -12.34
C GLN A 307 -14.58 23.27 -11.08
N THR A 308 -15.50 24.22 -11.15
CA THR A 308 -15.92 25.04 -10.01
C THR A 308 -17.44 25.07 -9.95
N TRP A 309 -17.99 24.90 -8.75
CA TRP A 309 -19.39 25.07 -8.40
C TRP A 309 -19.51 26.15 -7.35
N ASN A 310 -20.64 26.89 -7.39
CA ASN A 310 -20.96 27.94 -6.42
C ASN A 310 -22.27 27.56 -5.72
N PRO A 311 -22.27 26.54 -4.85
CA PRO A 311 -23.51 25.98 -4.32
C PRO A 311 -24.27 26.98 -3.46
N ASN A 312 -23.57 27.85 -2.71
CA ASN A 312 -24.15 28.81 -1.78
C ASN A 312 -25.13 28.11 -0.81
N GLN A 313 -24.71 26.97 -0.26
CA GLN A 313 -25.47 26.12 0.64
C GLN A 313 -24.60 25.67 1.80
N ALA A 314 -25.21 25.38 2.96
CA ALA A 314 -24.50 24.86 4.13
C ALA A 314 -24.09 23.38 4.02
N HIS A 315 -24.72 22.63 3.11
CA HIS A 315 -24.51 21.19 2.94
C HIS A 315 -24.44 20.81 1.45
N PRO A 316 -23.47 21.32 0.68
CA PRO A 316 -23.39 21.03 -0.74
C PRO A 316 -23.13 19.54 -1.00
N VAL A 317 -23.96 18.96 -1.87
CA VAL A 317 -23.73 17.62 -2.43
C VAL A 317 -23.59 17.74 -3.93
N ILE A 318 -22.37 17.58 -4.43
CA ILE A 318 -22.06 17.61 -5.86
C ILE A 318 -21.96 16.17 -6.36
N THR A 319 -22.61 15.88 -7.48
CA THR A 319 -22.52 14.57 -8.14
C THR A 319 -22.23 14.74 -9.62
N GLY A 320 -21.56 13.75 -10.21
CA GLY A 320 -21.22 13.77 -11.62
C GLY A 320 -20.42 12.54 -12.03
N SER A 321 -19.58 12.70 -13.05
CA SER A 321 -18.61 11.69 -13.47
C SER A 321 -17.33 12.37 -13.95
N VAL A 322 -16.20 11.75 -13.69
CA VAL A 322 -14.91 12.13 -14.27
C VAL A 322 -14.40 10.98 -15.13
N THR A 323 -13.82 11.30 -16.28
CA THR A 323 -13.04 10.34 -17.07
C THR A 323 -11.58 10.66 -16.83
N ALA A 324 -10.87 9.70 -16.24
CA ALA A 324 -9.51 9.86 -15.81
C ALA A 324 -8.57 8.93 -16.59
N ALA A 325 -7.37 9.43 -16.88
CA ALA A 325 -6.28 8.69 -17.49
C ALA A 325 -5.26 8.28 -16.43
N GLU A 326 -4.37 7.36 -16.78
CA GLU A 326 -3.21 7.02 -15.94
C GLU A 326 -2.40 8.27 -15.62
N GLY A 327 -1.96 8.38 -14.37
CA GLY A 327 -1.22 9.53 -13.86
C GLY A 327 -2.09 10.74 -13.51
N ASP A 328 -3.40 10.71 -13.80
CA ASP A 328 -4.30 11.74 -13.28
C ASP A 328 -4.45 11.58 -11.75
N TYR A 329 -4.52 12.69 -11.05
CA TYR A 329 -4.99 12.75 -9.67
C TYR A 329 -6.00 13.88 -9.51
N TYR A 330 -6.99 13.65 -8.66
CA TYR A 330 -8.06 14.60 -8.37
C TYR A 330 -8.13 14.86 -6.87
N TYR A 331 -8.37 16.09 -6.48
CA TYR A 331 -8.73 16.44 -5.10
C TYR A 331 -9.72 17.59 -5.10
N VAL A 332 -10.29 17.87 -3.94
CA VAL A 332 -11.34 18.89 -3.78
C VAL A 332 -10.83 19.99 -2.88
N LYS A 333 -11.14 21.23 -3.25
CA LYS A 333 -11.09 22.38 -2.36
C LYS A 333 -12.49 22.93 -2.15
N VAL A 334 -12.86 23.21 -0.91
CA VAL A 334 -14.10 23.91 -0.56
C VAL A 334 -13.78 25.20 0.17
N THR A 335 -14.59 26.23 -0.04
CA THR A 335 -14.45 27.54 0.61
C THR A 335 -15.79 27.95 1.21
N GLN A 336 -15.79 28.35 2.47
CA GLN A 336 -16.92 28.88 3.22
C GLN A 336 -17.16 30.37 2.89
N GLN A 337 -18.10 31.03 3.57
CA GLN A 337 -18.44 32.44 3.29
C GLN A 337 -17.57 33.41 4.07
N ASP A 338 -17.12 33.02 5.25
CA ASP A 338 -16.17 33.76 6.06
C ASP A 338 -14.73 33.72 5.51
N GLY A 339 -14.44 32.75 4.66
CA GLY A 339 -13.15 32.57 3.98
C GLY A 339 -12.43 31.29 4.38
N ASP A 340 -12.92 30.53 5.35
CA ASP A 340 -12.30 29.27 5.74
C ASP A 340 -12.39 28.24 4.62
N GLU A 341 -11.34 27.41 4.52
CA GLU A 341 -11.16 26.49 3.42
C GLU A 341 -10.79 25.09 3.91
N ALA A 342 -11.09 24.09 3.08
CA ALA A 342 -10.57 22.75 3.26
C ALA A 342 -10.12 22.11 1.95
N ILE A 343 -9.04 21.34 2.00
CA ILE A 343 -8.42 20.63 0.87
C ILE A 343 -8.37 19.14 1.19
N SER A 344 -9.00 18.32 0.35
CA SER A 344 -8.99 16.85 0.49
C SER A 344 -7.66 16.25 0.08
N SER A 345 -7.37 15.05 0.58
CA SER A 345 -6.36 14.19 -0.05
C SER A 345 -6.77 13.81 -1.48
N PRO A 346 -5.80 13.51 -2.36
CA PRO A 346 -6.07 13.13 -3.73
C PRO A 346 -6.64 11.71 -3.85
N ILE A 347 -7.39 11.48 -4.92
CA ILE A 347 -7.61 10.16 -5.49
C ILE A 347 -6.75 10.07 -6.74
N SER A 348 -5.81 9.13 -6.75
CA SER A 348 -4.82 8.97 -7.81
C SER A 348 -5.20 7.84 -8.76
N MET A 349 -4.87 8.01 -10.04
CA MET A 349 -5.07 7.00 -11.08
C MET A 349 -3.73 6.34 -11.40
N THR A 350 -3.55 5.11 -10.94
CA THR A 350 -2.33 4.33 -11.24
C THR A 350 -2.69 3.10 -12.04
N GLY A 351 -1.84 2.74 -13.00
CA GLY A 351 -2.07 1.61 -13.90
C GLY A 351 -2.56 2.06 -15.27
N GLU A 352 -2.30 1.26 -16.31
CA GLU A 352 -2.78 1.57 -17.66
C GLU A 352 -4.31 1.52 -17.70
N ALA A 353 -4.92 2.43 -18.47
CA ALA A 353 -6.36 2.49 -18.66
C ALA A 353 -6.92 1.14 -19.16
N GLY A 354 -7.47 0.34 -18.25
CA GLY A 354 -8.21 -0.88 -18.57
C GLY A 354 -7.39 -2.14 -18.90
N GLY A 355 -6.29 -2.40 -18.18
CA GLY A 355 -5.72 -3.75 -18.11
C GLY A 355 -6.38 -4.57 -17.00
N SER A 356 -7.36 -5.42 -17.33
CA SER A 356 -7.92 -6.36 -16.33
C SER A 356 -6.82 -7.30 -15.84
N SER A 357 -6.34 -7.11 -14.61
CA SER A 357 -5.45 -8.06 -13.95
C SER A 357 -6.04 -9.47 -14.05
N THR A 358 -5.31 -10.38 -14.68
CA THR A 358 -5.74 -11.75 -14.94
C THR A 358 -4.94 -12.69 -14.07
N THR A 359 -5.63 -13.40 -13.17
CA THR A 359 -5.01 -14.49 -12.40
C THR A 359 -5.30 -15.82 -13.06
N VAL A 360 -4.25 -16.54 -13.41
CA VAL A 360 -4.29 -17.89 -13.96
C VAL A 360 -3.62 -18.86 -13.00
N SER A 361 -4.02 -20.11 -13.05
CA SER A 361 -3.32 -21.17 -12.32
C SER A 361 -3.34 -22.47 -13.09
N ALA A 362 -2.28 -23.25 -12.96
CA ALA A 362 -2.16 -24.57 -13.54
C ALA A 362 -1.47 -25.51 -12.54
N ARG A 363 -2.02 -26.72 -12.41
CA ARG A 363 -1.35 -27.83 -11.72
C ARG A 363 -0.44 -28.58 -12.70
N VAL A 364 0.52 -29.31 -12.16
CA VAL A 364 1.17 -30.39 -12.90
C VAL A 364 0.08 -31.29 -13.49
N ALA A 365 0.09 -31.48 -14.81
CA ALA A 365 -1.03 -32.05 -15.55
C ALA A 365 -0.78 -33.48 -16.06
N ALA A 366 0.46 -33.94 -15.99
CA ALA A 366 0.89 -35.27 -16.42
C ALA A 366 2.08 -35.73 -15.58
N GLY A 367 2.27 -37.04 -15.45
CA GLY A 367 3.37 -37.61 -14.66
C GLY A 367 4.77 -37.24 -15.13
N SER A 368 4.94 -36.96 -16.42
CA SER A 368 6.22 -36.45 -16.94
C SER A 368 6.40 -34.94 -16.74
N ASP A 369 5.43 -34.25 -16.16
CA ASP A 369 5.51 -32.81 -15.88
C ASP A 369 6.03 -32.50 -14.47
N ASP A 370 6.23 -33.49 -13.61
CA ASP A 370 7.10 -33.39 -12.44
C ASP A 370 8.12 -34.52 -12.43
N ALA A 371 9.29 -34.23 -11.87
CA ALA A 371 10.39 -35.17 -11.91
C ALA A 371 11.43 -34.87 -10.84
N GLU A 372 12.13 -35.93 -10.45
CA GLU A 372 13.28 -35.86 -9.56
C GLU A 372 14.50 -36.46 -10.23
N GLN A 373 15.63 -35.78 -10.09
CA GLN A 373 16.88 -36.24 -10.63
C GLN A 373 17.92 -36.33 -9.54
N ARG A 374 18.48 -37.52 -9.32
CA ARG A 374 19.59 -37.72 -8.38
C ARG A 374 20.79 -36.86 -8.77
N GLN A 375 21.38 -36.16 -7.80
CA GLN A 375 22.63 -35.41 -8.02
C GLN A 375 23.77 -36.36 -8.38
N THR A 376 23.81 -37.54 -7.76
CA THR A 376 24.79 -38.59 -8.09
C THR A 376 24.24 -39.51 -9.17
N GLY A 377 24.96 -39.62 -10.28
CA GLY A 377 24.61 -40.51 -11.40
C GLY A 377 23.52 -39.99 -12.35
N GLY A 378 22.79 -38.94 -11.97
CA GLY A 378 21.89 -38.22 -12.87
C GLY A 378 20.62 -38.98 -13.27
N THR A 379 20.27 -40.07 -12.58
CA THR A 379 19.02 -40.83 -12.84
C THR A 379 17.82 -39.94 -12.59
N VAL A 380 16.85 -39.95 -13.51
CA VAL A 380 15.61 -39.17 -13.45
C VAL A 380 14.41 -40.11 -13.24
N TYR A 381 13.55 -39.74 -12.31
CA TYR A 381 12.27 -40.37 -12.01
C TYR A 381 11.15 -39.40 -12.38
N THR A 382 10.15 -39.88 -13.14
CA THR A 382 9.00 -39.10 -13.62
C THR A 382 7.69 -39.84 -13.28
N ASN A 383 7.74 -40.59 -12.19
CA ASN A 383 6.68 -41.52 -11.79
C ASN A 383 6.70 -41.81 -10.28
N SER A 384 7.30 -40.92 -9.49
CA SER A 384 7.29 -41.02 -8.03
C SER A 384 5.96 -40.52 -7.49
N SER A 385 5.50 -41.06 -6.37
CA SER A 385 4.25 -40.59 -5.73
C SER A 385 4.41 -39.22 -5.04
N ASP A 386 5.65 -38.86 -4.77
CA ASP A 386 6.12 -37.76 -3.96
C ASP A 386 7.21 -36.94 -4.68
N LEU A 387 7.38 -35.70 -4.23
CA LEU A 387 8.47 -34.82 -4.62
C LEU A 387 9.25 -34.42 -3.38
N GLU A 388 10.43 -35.01 -3.20
CA GLU A 388 11.36 -34.65 -2.16
C GLU A 388 12.12 -33.40 -2.60
N LEU A 389 11.76 -32.26 -2.00
CA LEU A 389 12.40 -30.98 -2.27
C LEU A 389 13.84 -31.00 -1.73
N VAL A 390 14.73 -31.52 -2.58
CA VAL A 390 16.17 -31.73 -2.43
C VAL A 390 16.58 -33.08 -1.87
N TYR A 391 16.33 -33.42 -0.61
CA TYR A 391 16.89 -34.65 -0.01
C TYR A 391 15.82 -35.73 0.12
N ASP A 392 16.07 -36.91 -0.48
CA ASP A 392 15.22 -38.11 -0.34
C ASP A 392 15.67 -38.96 0.85
N SER A 393 16.85 -39.57 0.75
CA SER A 393 17.28 -40.54 1.76
C SER A 393 18.79 -40.72 1.79
N THR A 394 19.28 -41.48 2.77
CA THR A 394 20.71 -41.82 2.86
C THR A 394 21.22 -42.63 1.67
N THR A 395 20.32 -43.27 0.91
CA THR A 395 20.66 -44.09 -0.26
C THR A 395 20.56 -43.28 -1.56
N THR A 396 19.53 -42.44 -1.72
CA THR A 396 19.36 -41.59 -2.90
C THR A 396 20.22 -40.33 -2.84
N GLY A 397 20.32 -39.71 -1.66
CA GLY A 397 20.97 -38.43 -1.43
C GLY A 397 20.14 -37.26 -1.96
N ASN A 398 20.83 -36.19 -2.35
CA ASN A 398 20.18 -35.00 -2.88
C ASN A 398 19.74 -35.18 -4.35
N GLN A 399 18.70 -34.47 -4.74
CA GLN A 399 18.09 -34.39 -6.06
C GLN A 399 18.00 -32.94 -6.56
N TYR A 400 17.80 -32.82 -7.87
CA TYR A 400 17.16 -31.68 -8.52
C TYR A 400 15.69 -32.02 -8.72
N VAL A 401 14.79 -31.11 -8.38
CA VAL A 401 13.35 -31.30 -8.57
C VAL A 401 12.88 -30.37 -9.68
N GLY A 402 12.09 -30.90 -10.61
CA GLY A 402 11.52 -30.16 -11.73
C GLY A 402 10.00 -30.27 -11.71
N MET A 403 9.32 -29.15 -11.97
CA MET A 403 7.87 -29.12 -12.20
C MET A 403 7.59 -28.29 -13.45
N ARG A 404 6.64 -28.72 -14.27
CA ARG A 404 6.26 -28.11 -15.52
C ARG A 404 4.76 -27.83 -15.53
N PHE A 405 4.42 -26.61 -15.91
CA PHE A 405 3.07 -26.10 -15.96
C PHE A 405 2.72 -25.72 -17.39
N THR A 406 1.54 -26.09 -17.86
CA THR A 406 1.06 -25.82 -19.23
C THR A 406 -0.29 -25.14 -19.22
N ASN A 407 -0.71 -24.61 -20.37
CA ASN A 407 -2.03 -23.99 -20.55
C ASN A 407 -2.29 -22.84 -19.55
N LEU A 408 -1.24 -22.09 -19.21
CA LEU A 408 -1.33 -20.94 -18.30
C LEU A 408 -2.09 -19.77 -18.96
N GLY A 409 -2.09 -19.68 -20.29
CA GLY A 409 -2.77 -18.61 -21.02
C GLY A 409 -2.11 -17.23 -20.88
N ILE A 410 -0.85 -17.15 -20.45
CA ILE A 410 -0.15 -15.87 -20.19
C ILE A 410 0.45 -15.33 -21.49
N PRO A 411 -0.01 -14.19 -22.04
CA PRO A 411 0.53 -13.61 -23.26
C PRO A 411 2.05 -13.38 -23.19
N GLN A 412 2.71 -13.40 -24.34
CA GLN A 412 4.12 -13.02 -24.43
C GLN A 412 4.31 -11.56 -24.03
N GLY A 413 5.28 -11.32 -23.14
CA GLY A 413 5.59 -10.00 -22.62
C GLY A 413 4.56 -9.43 -21.65
N ALA A 414 3.57 -10.22 -21.20
CA ALA A 414 2.65 -9.79 -20.14
C ALA A 414 3.43 -9.38 -18.88
N THR A 415 2.94 -8.37 -18.17
CA THR A 415 3.58 -7.87 -16.96
C THR A 415 3.15 -8.75 -15.80
N ILE A 416 4.07 -9.50 -15.21
CA ILE A 416 3.78 -10.38 -14.09
C ILE A 416 3.82 -9.57 -12.79
N THR A 417 2.67 -9.49 -12.12
CA THR A 417 2.53 -8.72 -10.87
C THR A 417 2.68 -9.58 -9.63
N ASN A 418 2.43 -10.89 -9.73
CA ASN A 418 2.63 -11.87 -8.66
C ASN A 418 2.74 -13.29 -9.24
N ALA A 419 3.62 -14.13 -8.69
CA ALA A 419 3.61 -15.56 -9.01
C ALA A 419 4.07 -16.43 -7.84
N TYR A 420 3.48 -17.60 -7.64
CA TYR A 420 3.94 -18.54 -6.61
C TYR A 420 3.53 -19.98 -6.92
N ILE A 421 4.23 -20.95 -6.31
CA ILE A 421 3.81 -22.35 -6.30
C ILE A 421 3.19 -22.69 -4.95
N GLN A 422 2.00 -23.27 -4.97
CA GLN A 422 1.35 -23.89 -3.83
C GLN A 422 1.64 -25.40 -3.84
N PHE A 423 2.28 -25.91 -2.78
CA PHE A 423 2.47 -27.33 -2.54
C PHE A 423 1.40 -27.89 -1.60
N THR A 424 1.20 -29.21 -1.66
CA THR A 424 0.46 -29.99 -0.67
C THR A 424 1.44 -30.94 0.02
N VAL A 425 1.42 -30.98 1.36
CA VAL A 425 2.30 -31.87 2.14
C VAL A 425 1.92 -33.33 1.90
N ASP A 426 2.88 -34.16 1.49
CA ASP A 426 2.74 -35.62 1.45
C ASP A 426 3.31 -36.26 2.73
N GLU A 427 4.53 -35.87 3.13
CA GLU A 427 5.16 -36.33 4.37
C GLU A 427 5.57 -35.17 5.29
N THR A 428 5.68 -35.48 6.58
CA THR A 428 6.07 -34.47 7.57
C THR A 428 7.57 -34.41 7.77
N ASN A 429 8.17 -33.24 7.55
CA ASN A 429 9.60 -33.01 7.78
C ASN A 429 9.81 -31.68 8.53
N SER A 430 10.75 -31.67 9.47
CA SER A 430 11.06 -30.51 10.33
C SER A 430 12.51 -30.05 10.26
N GLY A 431 13.34 -30.72 9.45
CA GLY A 431 14.74 -30.35 9.25
C GLY A 431 14.89 -28.96 8.64
N THR A 432 15.97 -28.27 8.99
CA THR A 432 16.34 -26.99 8.36
C THR A 432 16.46 -27.18 6.86
N THR A 433 15.72 -26.37 6.10
CA THR A 433 15.64 -26.49 4.64
C THR A 433 15.85 -25.12 4.01
N THR A 434 16.65 -25.09 2.95
CA THR A 434 16.96 -23.89 2.17
C THR A 434 16.99 -24.28 0.72
N LEU A 435 16.03 -23.77 -0.03
CA LEU A 435 15.77 -24.08 -1.42
C LEU A 435 16.14 -22.88 -2.30
N THR A 436 16.66 -23.15 -3.48
CA THR A 436 16.86 -22.18 -4.55
C THR A 436 15.96 -22.57 -5.71
N ILE A 437 15.08 -21.63 -6.07
CA ILE A 437 14.08 -21.78 -7.11
C ILE A 437 14.53 -20.98 -8.33
N LYS A 438 14.54 -21.62 -9.49
CA LYS A 438 14.78 -20.97 -10.79
C LYS A 438 13.79 -21.49 -11.82
N GLY A 439 13.59 -20.72 -12.88
CA GLY A 439 12.88 -21.18 -14.06
C GLY A 439 13.82 -21.83 -15.06
N GLN A 440 13.31 -22.66 -15.96
CA GLN A 440 14.03 -23.03 -17.18
C GLN A 440 13.97 -21.86 -18.16
N ALA A 441 15.13 -21.39 -18.63
CA ALA A 441 15.23 -20.38 -19.68
C ALA A 441 14.95 -21.00 -21.06
N ALA A 442 13.69 -21.34 -21.32
CA ALA A 442 13.22 -21.91 -22.58
C ALA A 442 11.90 -21.28 -23.02
N ASP A 443 11.71 -21.14 -24.32
CA ASP A 443 10.49 -20.57 -24.91
C ASP A 443 9.27 -21.47 -24.68
N ASN A 444 9.48 -22.79 -24.77
CA ASN A 444 8.50 -23.83 -24.47
C ASN A 444 9.25 -25.00 -23.83
N ALA A 445 9.14 -25.14 -22.51
CA ALA A 445 9.76 -26.25 -21.80
C ALA A 445 9.15 -27.58 -22.28
N ALA A 446 10.01 -28.52 -22.65
CA ALA A 446 9.60 -29.90 -22.90
C ALA A 446 9.30 -30.61 -21.57
N THR A 447 8.41 -31.60 -21.63
CA THR A 447 8.16 -32.52 -20.50
C THR A 447 9.47 -33.20 -20.07
N PHE A 448 9.55 -33.66 -18.83
CA PHE A 448 10.73 -34.37 -18.33
C PHE A 448 10.80 -35.78 -18.94
N THR A 449 12.01 -36.31 -19.00
CA THR A 449 12.25 -37.67 -19.51
C THR A 449 13.20 -38.40 -18.58
N THR A 450 13.24 -39.73 -18.66
CA THR A 450 14.16 -40.57 -17.91
C THR A 450 15.62 -40.50 -18.40
N ALA A 451 15.91 -39.63 -19.39
CA ALA A 451 17.28 -39.41 -19.84
C ALA A 451 18.14 -38.83 -18.70
N SER A 452 19.36 -39.34 -18.56
CA SER A 452 20.26 -38.89 -17.49
C SER A 452 20.51 -37.39 -17.56
N ASN A 453 20.45 -36.71 -16.41
CA ASN A 453 20.64 -35.26 -16.26
C ASN A 453 19.57 -34.38 -16.94
N ASN A 454 18.35 -34.89 -17.19
CA ASN A 454 17.30 -34.13 -17.89
C ASN A 454 16.85 -32.84 -17.18
N ILE A 455 17.04 -32.71 -15.87
CA ILE A 455 16.71 -31.53 -15.08
C ILE A 455 17.92 -30.62 -14.97
N SER A 456 19.05 -31.13 -14.47
CA SER A 456 20.24 -30.31 -14.18
C SER A 456 20.94 -29.75 -15.41
N SER A 457 20.72 -30.33 -16.60
CA SER A 457 21.26 -29.83 -17.86
C SER A 457 20.42 -28.70 -18.49
N ARG A 458 19.24 -28.39 -17.95
CA ARG A 458 18.38 -27.34 -18.50
C ARG A 458 18.98 -25.96 -18.20
N PRO A 459 19.07 -25.05 -19.20
CA PRO A 459 19.46 -23.67 -18.94
C PRO A 459 18.44 -23.03 -18.00
N THR A 460 18.91 -22.25 -17.04
CA THR A 460 18.05 -21.61 -16.04
C THR A 460 17.98 -20.10 -16.23
N THR A 461 16.94 -19.51 -15.66
CA THR A 461 16.80 -18.07 -15.54
C THR A 461 17.97 -17.45 -14.77
N THR A 462 18.26 -16.19 -15.07
CA THR A 462 19.14 -15.36 -14.26
C THR A 462 18.47 -15.06 -12.92
N ALA A 463 17.17 -14.70 -12.96
CA ALA A 463 16.35 -14.53 -11.78
C ALA A 463 16.30 -15.82 -10.94
N SER A 464 16.36 -15.68 -9.62
CA SER A 464 16.33 -16.79 -8.68
C SER A 464 15.78 -16.36 -7.32
N VAL A 465 15.06 -17.25 -6.66
CA VAL A 465 14.46 -17.00 -5.35
C VAL A 465 14.99 -18.02 -4.34
N THR A 466 15.40 -17.55 -3.16
CA THR A 466 15.74 -18.41 -2.03
C THR A 466 14.51 -18.58 -1.14
N TRP A 467 14.22 -19.83 -0.76
CA TRP A 467 13.09 -20.16 0.10
C TRP A 467 13.53 -21.03 1.28
N ALA A 468 13.20 -20.58 2.49
CA ALA A 468 13.36 -21.36 3.71
C ALA A 468 11.97 -21.78 4.21
N PRO A 469 11.41 -22.91 3.73
CA PRO A 469 10.07 -23.34 4.14
C PRO A 469 10.02 -23.67 5.63
N VAL A 470 8.93 -23.27 6.28
CA VAL A 470 8.60 -23.73 7.64
C VAL A 470 8.50 -25.25 7.69
N ALA A 471 8.55 -25.84 8.89
CA ALA A 471 8.33 -27.27 9.06
C ALA A 471 6.94 -27.67 8.52
N TRP A 472 6.88 -28.78 7.80
CA TRP A 472 5.61 -29.36 7.32
C TRP A 472 5.20 -30.44 8.30
N SER A 473 4.19 -30.13 9.12
CA SER A 473 3.82 -30.95 10.28
C SER A 473 2.50 -31.70 10.10
N THR A 474 1.78 -31.46 9.00
CA THR A 474 0.44 -32.02 8.76
C THR A 474 0.32 -32.47 7.31
N VAL A 475 0.15 -33.78 7.09
CA VAL A 475 -0.13 -34.37 5.77
C VAL A 475 -1.42 -33.80 5.19
N GLY A 476 -1.41 -33.51 3.88
CA GLY A 476 -2.52 -32.89 3.15
C GLY A 476 -2.66 -31.38 3.35
N GLN A 477 -1.79 -30.74 4.15
CA GLN A 477 -1.82 -29.30 4.35
C GLN A 477 -1.38 -28.57 3.07
N ALA A 478 -2.15 -27.56 2.66
CA ALA A 478 -1.81 -26.66 1.56
C ALA A 478 -2.21 -25.24 1.96
N GLY A 479 -1.35 -24.57 2.73
CA GLY A 479 -1.54 -23.19 3.16
C GLY A 479 -0.30 -22.33 2.92
N ALA A 480 -0.27 -21.14 3.50
CA ALA A 480 0.81 -20.16 3.30
C ALA A 480 2.21 -20.70 3.64
N GLY A 481 2.33 -21.65 4.57
CA GLY A 481 3.61 -22.30 4.91
C GLY A 481 4.14 -23.28 3.86
N GLN A 482 3.29 -23.70 2.91
CA GLN A 482 3.60 -24.55 1.76
C GLN A 482 3.64 -23.74 0.45
N GLN A 483 3.56 -22.42 0.53
CA GLN A 483 3.64 -21.53 -0.62
C GLN A 483 5.07 -21.03 -0.78
N THR A 484 5.56 -20.98 -2.02
CA THR A 484 6.84 -20.30 -2.30
C THR A 484 6.74 -18.80 -2.04
N PRO A 485 7.86 -18.10 -1.84
CA PRO A 485 7.92 -16.65 -2.01
C PRO A 485 7.56 -16.28 -3.45
N ASP A 486 7.41 -14.98 -3.68
CA ASP A 486 7.06 -14.46 -4.99
C ASP A 486 8.12 -14.79 -6.05
N LEU A 487 7.66 -15.39 -7.15
CA LEU A 487 8.44 -15.87 -8.28
C LEU A 487 8.30 -14.93 -9.50
N ARG A 488 7.72 -13.73 -9.35
CA ARG A 488 7.41 -12.83 -10.47
C ARG A 488 8.57 -12.65 -11.44
N ASP A 489 9.79 -12.42 -10.95
CA ASP A 489 10.95 -12.14 -11.80
C ASP A 489 11.39 -13.36 -12.62
N ILE A 490 11.23 -14.56 -12.05
CA ILE A 490 11.49 -15.83 -12.74
C ILE A 490 10.48 -16.03 -13.87
N VAL A 491 9.20 -15.82 -13.58
CA VAL A 491 8.12 -15.96 -14.56
C VAL A 491 8.25 -14.89 -15.64
N GLN A 492 8.56 -13.65 -15.25
CA GLN A 492 8.78 -12.51 -16.15
C GLN A 492 9.90 -12.79 -17.15
N GLU A 493 11.04 -13.33 -16.70
CA GLU A 493 12.15 -13.68 -17.58
C GLU A 493 11.73 -14.69 -18.66
N ILE A 494 10.86 -15.64 -18.33
CA ILE A 494 10.36 -16.67 -19.27
C ILE A 494 9.34 -16.08 -20.24
N VAL A 495 8.34 -15.33 -19.78
CA VAL A 495 7.29 -14.77 -20.65
C VAL A 495 7.81 -13.66 -21.57
N ASN A 496 8.93 -13.03 -21.21
CA ASN A 496 9.62 -12.04 -22.03
C ASN A 496 10.43 -12.64 -23.18
N ARG A 497 10.61 -13.97 -23.23
CA ARG A 497 11.38 -14.61 -24.29
C ARG A 497 10.67 -14.45 -25.61
N SER A 498 11.44 -14.19 -26.68
CA SER A 498 10.89 -13.90 -28.01
C SER A 498 10.08 -15.04 -28.63
N GLY A 499 10.28 -16.28 -28.19
CA GLY A 499 9.51 -17.45 -28.64
C GLY A 499 8.42 -17.90 -27.66
N TRP A 500 8.19 -17.20 -26.54
CA TRP A 500 7.10 -17.53 -25.64
C TRP A 500 5.74 -17.39 -26.34
N SER A 501 4.81 -18.26 -25.98
CA SER A 501 3.42 -18.25 -26.48
C SER A 501 2.51 -18.66 -25.33
N ALA A 502 1.26 -18.19 -25.34
CA ALA A 502 0.42 -18.18 -24.14
C ALA A 502 0.23 -19.53 -23.42
N ASN A 503 0.28 -20.65 -24.15
CA ASN A 503 0.09 -21.99 -23.60
C ASN A 503 1.38 -22.84 -23.61
N ASN A 504 2.54 -22.22 -23.82
CA ASN A 504 3.81 -22.92 -23.73
C ASN A 504 4.04 -23.47 -22.33
N GLY A 505 4.83 -24.55 -22.26
CA GLY A 505 5.24 -25.13 -20.99
C GLY A 505 6.24 -24.22 -20.28
N MET A 506 5.98 -23.94 -19.01
CA MET A 506 6.93 -23.29 -18.10
C MET A 506 7.46 -24.32 -17.12
N ALA A 507 8.78 -24.48 -17.02
CA ALA A 507 9.39 -25.38 -16.04
C ALA A 507 10.08 -24.59 -14.93
N ILE A 508 9.85 -25.00 -13.69
CA ILE A 508 10.49 -24.50 -12.47
C ILE A 508 11.37 -25.61 -11.91
N ILE A 509 12.57 -25.26 -11.47
CA ILE A 509 13.60 -26.16 -10.97
C ILE A 509 13.98 -25.74 -9.56
N ILE A 510 13.96 -26.70 -8.64
CA ILE A 510 14.32 -26.54 -7.24
C ILE A 510 15.62 -27.31 -6.96
N THR A 511 16.51 -26.62 -6.25
CA THR A 511 17.78 -27.14 -5.72
C THR A 511 17.97 -26.64 -4.29
N GLY A 512 19.04 -27.05 -3.60
CA GLY A 512 19.38 -26.49 -2.29
C GLY A 512 19.84 -27.55 -1.31
N THR A 513 19.35 -27.46 -0.07
CA THR A 513 19.64 -28.37 1.05
C THR A 513 18.41 -28.57 1.93
N GLY A 514 18.31 -29.72 2.58
CA GLY A 514 17.18 -30.07 3.45
C GLY A 514 16.10 -30.85 2.71
N GLU A 515 14.91 -30.92 3.31
CA GLU A 515 13.87 -31.87 2.92
C GLU A 515 12.49 -31.31 3.23
N ARG A 516 11.63 -31.31 2.23
CA ARG A 516 10.17 -31.18 2.35
C ARG A 516 9.57 -32.09 1.30
N THR A 517 8.63 -32.94 1.68
CA THR A 517 8.03 -33.90 0.75
C THR A 517 6.63 -33.45 0.35
N ALA A 518 6.44 -33.17 -0.93
CA ALA A 518 5.17 -32.72 -1.50
C ALA A 518 4.51 -33.83 -2.32
N GLU A 519 3.20 -33.75 -2.48
CA GLU A 519 2.46 -34.62 -3.39
C GLU A 519 2.95 -34.43 -4.84
N ALA A 520 3.35 -35.52 -5.50
CA ALA A 520 3.58 -35.55 -6.93
C ALA A 520 2.28 -35.86 -7.70
N TYR A 521 2.34 -35.78 -9.03
CA TYR A 521 1.22 -36.13 -9.88
C TYR A 521 0.72 -37.57 -9.65
N GLU A 522 1.61 -38.55 -9.54
CA GLU A 522 1.27 -39.95 -9.35
C GLU A 522 0.68 -40.26 -7.97
N GLY A 523 1.06 -39.51 -6.93
CA GLY A 523 0.46 -39.62 -5.59
C GLY A 523 -0.96 -39.10 -5.60
N SER A 524 -1.14 -37.85 -6.06
CA SER A 524 -2.45 -37.21 -6.16
C SER A 524 -2.44 -36.06 -7.16
N ALA A 525 -2.91 -36.31 -8.38
CA ALA A 525 -3.06 -35.29 -9.42
C ALA A 525 -3.88 -34.05 -8.97
N SER A 526 -4.81 -34.21 -8.02
CA SER A 526 -5.57 -33.10 -7.44
C SER A 526 -4.81 -32.27 -6.40
N GLN A 527 -3.75 -32.82 -5.82
CA GLN A 527 -2.92 -32.19 -4.78
C GLN A 527 -1.51 -31.86 -5.26
N ALA A 528 -1.12 -32.31 -6.46
CA ALA A 528 0.13 -31.95 -7.12
C ALA A 528 0.35 -30.43 -7.18
N ALA A 529 1.61 -30.02 -7.23
CA ALA A 529 2.02 -28.62 -7.20
C ALA A 529 1.22 -27.75 -8.19
N GLN A 530 0.81 -26.56 -7.74
CA GLN A 530 0.05 -25.59 -8.53
C GLN A 530 0.82 -24.28 -8.66
N LEU A 531 1.11 -23.87 -9.89
CA LEU A 531 1.60 -22.52 -10.18
C LEU A 531 0.41 -21.57 -10.30
N VAL A 532 0.46 -20.45 -9.58
CA VAL A 532 -0.49 -19.34 -9.67
C VAL A 532 0.26 -18.11 -10.16
N VAL A 533 -0.27 -17.42 -11.16
CA VAL A 533 0.32 -16.23 -11.76
C VAL A 533 -0.74 -15.16 -11.96
N THR A 534 -0.45 -13.94 -11.52
CA THR A 534 -1.24 -12.74 -11.79
C THR A 534 -0.45 -11.87 -12.76
N TYR A 535 -1.10 -11.44 -13.84
CA TYR A 535 -0.47 -10.60 -14.86
C TYR A 535 -1.43 -9.54 -15.43
N GLU A 536 -0.84 -8.53 -16.03
CA GLU A 536 -1.49 -7.43 -16.75
C GLU A 536 -1.14 -7.47 -18.25
#